data_AF-A0A1I5G049-F1
#
_entry.id   AF-A0A1I5G049-F1
#
_cell.length_a   1.000
_cell.length_b   1.000
_cell.length_c   1.000
_cell.angle_alpha   90.00
_cell.angle_beta   90.00
_cell.angle_gamma   90.00
#
_symmetry.space_group_name_H-M   'P 1'
#
loop_
_entity.id
_entity.type
_entity.pdbx_description
1 polymer ?
#
loop_
_entity_poly.entity_id
_entity_poly.type
_entity_poly.pdbx_seq_one_letter_code
_entity_poly.pdbx_strand_id
1 'polypeptide(L)' 'MRHSTASEMLNGGAHLNTVGSVLGHLSPVSTRRYAHLVVGTLSAAVKLVGKKSPTMANKKAA' A
#
# COMPACT_ATOMS: atom_id res chain seq x y z
N MET A 1 -5.81 -17.76 -8.68
CA MET A 1 -4.43 -17.40 -8.24
C MET A 1 -4.18 -15.90 -8.29
N ARG A 2 -4.15 -15.22 -9.46
CA ARG A 2 -3.83 -13.77 -9.55
C ARG A 2 -4.73 -12.83 -8.74
N HIS A 3 -5.99 -13.20 -8.52
CA HIS A 3 -6.95 -12.38 -7.77
C HIS A 3 -6.72 -12.43 -6.26
N SER A 4 -6.48 -13.63 -5.71
CA SER A 4 -6.20 -13.85 -4.29
C SER A 4 -4.89 -13.18 -3.88
N THR A 5 -3.83 -13.34 -4.67
CA THR A 5 -2.54 -12.69 -4.43
C THR A 5 -2.65 -11.18 -4.42
N ALA A 6 -3.41 -10.59 -5.34
CA ALA A 6 -3.66 -9.14 -5.36
C ALA A 6 -4.33 -8.67 -4.07
N SER A 7 -5.39 -9.37 -3.64
CA SER A 7 -6.14 -9.05 -2.42
C SER A 7 -5.27 -9.18 -1.16
N GLU A 8 -4.45 -10.23 -1.04
CA GLU A 8 -3.53 -10.41 0.09
C GLU A 8 -2.45 -9.33 0.14
N MET A 9 -1.88 -8.95 -1.02
CA MET A 9 -0.89 -7.87 -1.09
C MET A 9 -1.49 -6.52 -0.67
N LEU A 10 -2.72 -6.21 -1.13
CA LEU A 10 -3.40 -4.96 -0.75
C LEU A 10 -3.77 -4.95 0.74
N ASN A 11 -4.24 -6.08 1.28
CA ASN A 11 -4.51 -6.21 2.70
C ASN A 11 -3.23 -6.10 3.55
N GLY A 12 -2.08 -6.54 3.02
CA GLY A 12 -0.76 -6.35 3.61
C GLY A 12 -0.20 -4.91 3.46
N GLY A 13 -0.96 -3.99 2.85
CA GLY A 13 -0.59 -2.58 2.70
C GLY A 13 0.21 -2.24 1.44
N ALA A 14 0.32 -3.16 0.48
CA ALA A 14 0.94 -2.84 -0.81
C ALA A 14 0.08 -1.86 -1.62
N HIS A 15 0.73 -0.98 -2.38
CA HIS A 15 0.03 -0.03 -3.25
C HIS A 15 -0.42 -0.68 -4.57
N LEU A 16 -1.49 -0.16 -5.17
CA LEU A 16 -2.02 -0.62 -6.47
C LEU A 16 -0.96 -0.64 -7.57
N ASN A 17 -0.03 0.32 -7.57
CA ASN A 17 1.04 0.37 -8.56
C ASN A 17 1.99 -0.82 -8.39
N THR A 18 2.39 -1.12 -7.14
CA THR A 18 3.24 -2.26 -6.80
C THR A 18 2.57 -3.59 -7.15
N VAL A 19 1.27 -3.74 -6.86
CA VAL A 19 0.50 -4.94 -7.22
C VAL A 19 0.41 -5.09 -8.74
N GLY A 20 0.22 -3.99 -9.47
CA GLY A 20 0.24 -3.99 -10.94
C GLY A 20 1.59 -4.47 -11.49
N SER A 21 2.71 -3.95 -10.98
CA SER A 21 4.05 -4.36 -11.39
C SER A 21 4.33 -5.85 -11.08
N VAL A 22 3.95 -6.34 -9.91
CA VAL A 22 4.18 -7.75 -9.50
C VAL A 22 3.33 -8.72 -10.31
N LEU A 23 2.11 -8.34 -10.69
CA LEU A 23 1.23 -9.19 -11.51
C LEU A 23 1.50 -9.05 -13.01
N GLY A 24 2.42 -8.17 -13.42
CA GLY A 24 2.74 -7.92 -14.82
C GLY A 24 1.60 -7.20 -15.57
N HIS A 25 0.79 -6.40 -14.88
CA HIS A 25 -0.23 -5.60 -15.53
C HIS A 25 0.42 -4.44 -16.30
N LEU A 26 0.25 -4.46 -17.62
CA LEU A 26 0.77 -3.41 -18.51
C LEU A 26 0.07 -2.06 -18.32
N SER A 27 -1.14 -2.05 -17.74
CA SER A 27 -1.94 -0.85 -17.56
C SER A 27 -2.52 -0.75 -16.13
N PRO A 28 -2.49 0.44 -15.51
CA PRO A 28 -3.11 0.68 -14.20
C PRO A 28 -4.63 0.49 -14.21
N VAL A 29 -5.26 0.47 -15.39
CA VAL A 29 -6.69 0.18 -15.56
C VAL A 29 -7.03 -1.23 -15.05
N SER A 30 -6.16 -2.22 -15.30
CA SER A 30 -6.35 -3.61 -14.85
C SER A 30 -6.31 -3.73 -13.33
N THR A 31 -5.57 -2.86 -12.65
CA THR A 31 -5.47 -2.82 -11.19
C THR A 31 -6.61 -2.00 -10.56
N ARG A 32 -7.32 -1.17 -11.34
CA ARG A 32 -8.44 -0.34 -10.87
C ARG A 32 -9.60 -1.17 -10.30
N ARG A 33 -9.76 -2.42 -10.76
CA ARG A 33 -10.70 -3.39 -10.18
C ARG A 33 -10.52 -3.56 -8.67
N TYR A 34 -9.31 -3.36 -8.15
CA TYR A 34 -9.01 -3.49 -6.71
C TYR A 34 -8.98 -2.16 -5.95
N ALA A 35 -9.26 -1.03 -6.61
CA ALA A 35 -9.16 0.28 -5.97
C ALA A 35 -10.10 0.43 -4.75
N HIS A 36 -11.23 -0.28 -4.76
CA HIS A 36 -12.18 -0.28 -3.65
C HIS A 36 -11.63 -0.94 -2.38
N LEU A 37 -10.71 -1.91 -2.48
CA LEU A 37 -10.06 -2.55 -1.33
C LEU A 37 -9.07 -1.60 -0.63
N VAL A 38 -8.55 -0.62 -1.36
CA VAL A 38 -7.52 0.32 -0.88
C VAL A 38 -8.11 1.47 -0.06
N VAL A 39 -9.41 1.75 -0.19
CA VAL A 39 -10.08 2.81 0.58
C VAL A 39 -9.97 2.57 2.09
N GLY A 40 -10.09 1.31 2.53
CA GLY A 40 -9.88 0.94 3.94
C GLY A 40 -8.44 1.16 4.40
N THR A 41 -7.47 0.81 3.56
CA THR A 41 -6.03 0.98 3.86
C THR A 41 -5.61 2.46 3.87
N LEU A 42 -6.25 3.31 3.07
CA LEU A 42 -6.00 4.76 3.04
C LEU A 42 -6.36 5.41 4.37
N SER A 43 -7.49 5.04 4.98
CA SER A 43 -7.86 5.53 6.33
C SER A 43 -6.82 5.14 7.37
N ALA A 44 -6.31 3.90 7.32
CA ALA A 44 -5.22 3.47 8.18
C ALA A 44 -3.92 4.24 7.92
N ALA A 45 -3.54 4.44 6.66
CA ALA A 45 -2.33 5.17 6.28
C ALA A 45 -2.39 6.66 6.69
N VAL A 46 -3.53 7.32 6.49
CA VAL A 46 -3.73 8.72 6.91
C VAL A 46 -3.64 8.85 8.43
N LYS A 47 -4.12 7.87 9.20
CA LYS A 47 -3.92 7.82 10.67
C LYS A 47 -2.45 7.69 11.06
N LEU A 48 -1.57 7.20 10.18
CA LEU A 48 -0.13 7.12 10.41
C LEU A 48 0.60 8.42 10.05
N VAL A 49 0.09 9.23 9.11
CA VAL A 49 0.73 10.47 8.62
C VAL A 49 0.94 11.55 9.70
N GLY A 50 0.26 11.46 10.84
CA GLY A 50 0.49 12.36 11.99
C GLY A 50 1.32 11.75 13.13
N LYS A 51 1.62 10.45 13.10
CA LYS A 51 2.37 9.78 14.18
C LYS A 51 3.85 9.93 13.89
N LYS A 52 4.55 10.79 14.65
CA LYS A 52 6.03 10.91 14.60
C LYS A 52 6.65 9.51 14.57
N SER A 53 7.30 9.18 13.47
CA SER A 53 8.04 7.93 13.33
C SER A 53 9.15 7.89 14.40
N PRO A 54 9.26 6.81 15.20
CA PRO A 54 10.28 6.68 16.24
C PRO A 54 11.71 6.77 15.68
N THR A 55 11.87 6.56 14.37
CA THR A 55 13.14 6.67 13.64
C THR A 55 13.79 8.06 13.69
N MET A 56 13.05 9.14 13.98
CA MET A 56 13.65 10.48 14.11
C MET A 56 14.16 10.81 15.52
N ALA A 57 13.88 9.99 16.54
CA ALA A 57 14.28 10.29 17.91
C ALA A 57 15.81 10.15 18.15
N ASN A 58 16.54 9.45 17.28
CA ASN A 58 17.96 9.14 17.49
C ASN A 58 18.94 10.02 16.68
N LYS A 59 18.49 11.11 16.05
CA LYS A 59 19.37 12.08 15.34
C LYS A 59 19.76 13.29 16.19
N LYS A 60 19.81 13.16 17.52
CA LYS A 60 20.15 14.26 18.44
C LYS A 60 21.31 13.93 19.40
N ALA A 61 22.28 13.16 18.92
CA ALA A 61 23.55 12.90 19.61
C ALA A 61 24.67 12.65 18.59
N ALA A 62 25.21 13.73 18.02
CA ALA A 62 26.53 13.80 17.38
C ALA A 62 26.88 15.29 17.19
#